data_AF-A0A3D2ATB8-F1
#
_entry.id   AF-A0A3D2ATB8-F1
#
_cell.length_a   1.000
_cell.length_b   1.000
_cell.length_c   1.000
_cell.angle_alpha   90.00
_cell.angle_beta   90.00
_cell.angle_gamma   90.00
#
_symmetry.space_group_name_H-M   'P 1'
#
loop_
_entity.id
_entity.type
_entity.pdbx_description
1 polymer ?
#
loop_
_entity_poly.entity_id
_entity_poly.type
_entity_poly.pdbx_seq_one_letter_code
_entity_poly.pdbx_strand_id
1 'polypeptide(L)'
;MTGCATSMPAGQQAVVVDGYALIPTDPKITGCIAPEKSQTEITNDVYRYPSRQISWDATGADGSERDAYKVVSNIAAPAELTVPVVVTMDLTTDCDMLSEFHREFGTKYNGWLNEDGTSSTGWVQLLTYVIGQPLEQTLLPIAQKYTWQQIWNDEAIRVEFQQSVLQQLPEASKMRTNGKEFFTNFQVTVLKPEPVDEGLKLAIVNEQKGVAEANAKKAAADASVFAAQAETEQARAEALKKQAEISGYPTVEAYLEAQMIEAGLNPRQPTYVVPQQK
;
A
#
# COMPACT_ATOMS: atom_id res chain seq x y z
N MET A 1 -38.02 9.38 -44.35
CA MET A 1 -37.72 8.82 -43.03
C MET A 1 -36.23 8.95 -42.83
N THR A 2 -35.80 9.86 -41.97
CA THR A 2 -34.38 10.04 -41.65
C THR A 2 -34.06 8.98 -40.60
N GLY A 3 -33.44 7.87 -41.00
CA GLY A 3 -32.97 6.88 -40.05
C GLY A 3 -31.83 7.51 -39.25
N CYS A 4 -32.03 7.69 -37.94
CA CYS A 4 -30.93 8.08 -37.06
C CYS A 4 -29.96 6.90 -37.01
N ALA A 5 -28.78 7.07 -37.60
CA ALA A 5 -27.71 6.11 -37.44
C ALA A 5 -27.14 6.26 -36.03
N THR A 6 -27.21 5.20 -35.23
CA THR A 6 -26.62 5.18 -33.90
C THR A 6 -25.18 4.71 -34.03
N SER A 7 -24.23 5.62 -33.78
CA SER A 7 -22.80 5.33 -33.80
C SER A 7 -22.29 5.03 -32.38
N MET A 8 -21.52 3.96 -32.24
CA MET A 8 -20.79 3.64 -31.01
C MET A 8 -19.36 4.16 -31.10
N PRO A 9 -18.95 5.10 -30.21
CA PRO A 9 -17.58 5.58 -30.18
C PRO A 9 -16.64 4.49 -29.64
N ALA A 10 -15.33 4.72 -29.78
CA ALA A 10 -14.32 3.88 -29.14
C ALA A 10 -14.55 3.83 -27.61
N GLY A 11 -14.42 2.64 -27.02
CA GLY A 11 -14.61 2.41 -25.58
C GLY A 11 -16.07 2.28 -25.13
N GLN A 12 -17.04 2.30 -26.05
CA GLN A 12 -18.44 1.94 -25.78
C GLN A 12 -18.88 0.78 -26.67
N GLN A 13 -19.88 0.04 -26.19
CA GLN A 13 -20.67 -0.95 -26.91
C GLN A 13 -22.14 -0.75 -26.51
N ALA A 14 -23.10 -1.39 -27.17
CA ALA A 14 -24.50 -1.26 -26.78
C ALA A 14 -25.31 -2.53 -26.93
N VAL A 15 -26.36 -2.66 -26.12
CA VAL A 15 -27.45 -3.63 -26.30
C VAL A 15 -28.62 -2.92 -26.98
N VAL A 16 -29.16 -3.55 -28.02
CA VAL A 16 -30.30 -3.04 -28.78
C VAL A 16 -31.55 -3.82 -28.36
N VAL A 17 -32.59 -3.10 -27.97
CA VAL A 17 -33.86 -3.65 -27.51
C VAL A 17 -34.98 -3.15 -28.41
N ASP A 18 -35.86 -4.05 -28.83
CA ASP A 18 -37.04 -3.66 -29.60
C ASP A 18 -37.93 -2.70 -28.78
N GLY A 19 -38.09 -1.47 -29.27
CA GLY A 19 -38.79 -0.38 -28.59
C GLY A 19 -40.30 -0.36 -28.81
N TYR A 20 -40.87 -1.40 -29.46
CA TYR A 20 -42.31 -1.59 -29.66
C TYR A 20 -43.05 -0.44 -30.31
N ALA A 21 -43.08 -0.41 -31.64
CA ALA A 21 -43.95 0.51 -32.37
C ALA A 21 -45.45 0.12 -32.31
N LEU A 22 -45.84 -1.14 -32.03
CA LEU A 22 -47.21 -1.62 -32.30
C LEU A 22 -47.88 -2.64 -31.34
N ILE A 23 -47.18 -3.47 -30.54
CA ILE A 23 -47.83 -4.46 -29.62
C ILE A 23 -46.98 -4.66 -28.35
N PRO A 24 -47.55 -4.57 -27.12
CA PRO A 24 -46.79 -4.74 -25.88
C PRO A 24 -46.55 -6.23 -25.59
N THR A 25 -45.42 -6.76 -26.03
CA THR A 25 -44.86 -8.04 -25.54
C THR A 25 -43.59 -7.79 -24.72
N ASP A 26 -42.99 -8.81 -24.12
CA ASP A 26 -41.77 -8.66 -23.30
C ASP A 26 -40.58 -8.13 -24.14
N PRO A 27 -39.94 -6.99 -23.81
CA PRO A 27 -38.89 -6.36 -24.62
C PRO A 27 -37.83 -7.35 -25.07
N LYS A 28 -37.70 -7.51 -26.40
CA LYS A 28 -36.79 -8.48 -27.01
C LYS A 28 -35.48 -7.79 -27.33
N ILE A 29 -34.39 -8.33 -26.78
CA ILE A 29 -33.04 -7.95 -27.20
C ILE A 29 -32.84 -8.44 -28.64
N THR A 30 -32.50 -7.52 -29.53
CA THR A 30 -32.32 -7.79 -30.97
C THR A 30 -30.86 -8.02 -31.33
N GLY A 31 -29.92 -7.54 -30.52
CA GLY A 31 -28.50 -7.76 -30.68
C GLY A 31 -27.65 -6.72 -29.94
N CYS A 32 -26.38 -6.63 -30.32
CA CYS A 32 -25.44 -5.66 -29.77
C CYS A 32 -24.72 -4.88 -30.86
N ILE A 33 -24.37 -3.62 -30.57
CA ILE A 33 -23.51 -2.80 -31.42
C ILE A 33 -22.10 -2.83 -30.84
N ALA A 34 -21.17 -3.38 -31.60
CA ALA A 34 -19.76 -3.42 -31.22
C ALA A 34 -19.12 -2.00 -31.21
N PRO A 35 -18.00 -1.81 -30.51
CA PRO A 35 -17.27 -0.54 -30.52
C PRO A 35 -16.88 -0.12 -31.93
N GLU A 36 -16.88 1.18 -32.19
CA GLU A 36 -16.51 1.78 -33.48
C GLU A 36 -17.36 1.27 -34.67
N LYS A 37 -18.56 0.75 -34.38
CA LYS A 37 -19.57 0.40 -35.38
C LYS A 37 -20.76 1.33 -35.29
N SER A 38 -21.46 1.46 -36.40
CA SER A 38 -22.73 2.18 -36.49
C SER A 38 -23.80 1.25 -37.02
N GLN A 39 -25.00 1.35 -36.45
CA GLN A 39 -26.17 0.62 -36.93
C GLN A 39 -27.34 1.59 -37.09
N THR A 40 -28.17 1.37 -38.10
CA THR A 40 -29.39 2.16 -38.28
C THR A 40 -30.46 1.62 -37.36
N GLU A 41 -30.80 2.38 -36.32
CA GLU A 41 -31.82 2.03 -35.34
C GLU A 41 -32.97 3.03 -35.45
N ILE A 42 -34.14 2.56 -35.91
CA ILE A 42 -35.28 3.45 -36.20
C ILE A 42 -36.33 3.41 -35.08
N THR A 43 -36.55 2.24 -34.49
CA THR A 43 -37.61 2.00 -33.49
C THR A 43 -37.08 1.31 -32.23
N ASN A 44 -35.77 1.06 -32.17
CA ASN A 44 -35.17 0.28 -31.09
C ASN A 44 -34.51 1.21 -30.08
N ASP A 45 -34.59 0.82 -28.81
CA ASP A 45 -33.85 1.44 -27.72
C ASP A 45 -32.41 0.92 -27.70
N VAL A 46 -31.45 1.82 -27.49
CA VAL A 46 -30.02 1.50 -27.51
C VAL A 46 -29.41 1.85 -26.16
N TYR A 47 -29.00 0.82 -25.40
CA TYR A 47 -28.42 0.96 -24.06
C TYR A 47 -26.91 0.80 -24.11
N ARG A 48 -26.19 1.87 -23.76
CA ARG A 48 -24.73 1.95 -23.88
C ARG A 48 -24.02 1.35 -22.66
N TYR A 49 -22.95 0.62 -22.92
CA TYR A 49 -22.10 -0.02 -21.93
C TYR A 49 -20.63 0.27 -22.23
N PRO A 50 -19.75 0.27 -21.22
CA PRO A 50 -18.32 0.35 -21.45
C PRO A 50 -17.83 -0.89 -22.21
N SER A 51 -16.90 -0.70 -23.14
CA SER A 51 -16.13 -1.79 -23.78
C SER A 51 -14.64 -1.72 -23.47
N ARG A 52 -14.25 -0.80 -22.60
CA ARG A 52 -12.91 -0.63 -22.04
C ARG A 52 -12.93 -0.87 -20.53
N GLN A 53 -11.75 -0.97 -19.94
CA GLN A 53 -11.59 -1.00 -18.50
C GLN A 53 -12.31 0.18 -17.83
N ILE A 54 -13.04 -0.15 -16.76
CA ILE A 54 -13.74 0.80 -15.90
C ILE A 54 -13.12 0.80 -14.51
N SER A 55 -13.32 1.90 -13.79
CA SER A 55 -12.95 2.06 -12.39
C SER A 55 -14.19 2.17 -11.50
N TRP A 56 -14.08 1.63 -10.29
CA TRP A 56 -14.92 1.90 -9.14
C TRP A 56 -14.03 2.53 -8.08
N ASP A 57 -14.20 3.82 -7.84
CA ASP A 57 -13.43 4.64 -6.91
C ASP A 57 -14.23 4.86 -5.61
N ALA A 58 -13.70 4.27 -4.53
CA ALA A 58 -14.15 4.47 -3.17
C ALA A 58 -13.03 5.12 -2.33
N THR A 59 -12.42 6.18 -2.84
CA THR A 59 -11.42 6.97 -2.10
C THR A 59 -12.04 8.11 -1.31
N GLY A 60 -13.24 8.56 -1.69
CA GLY A 60 -13.90 9.75 -1.13
C GLY A 60 -13.34 11.07 -1.67
N ALA A 61 -12.53 11.04 -2.72
CA ALA A 61 -12.11 12.25 -3.44
C ALA A 61 -13.25 12.78 -4.33
N ASP A 62 -13.16 14.05 -4.75
CA ASP A 62 -14.11 14.65 -5.69
C ASP A 62 -14.23 13.81 -6.97
N GLY A 63 -15.44 13.38 -7.28
CA GLY A 63 -15.72 12.51 -8.43
C GLY A 63 -15.66 11.00 -8.14
N SER A 64 -15.36 10.59 -6.91
CA SER A 64 -15.48 9.18 -6.48
C SER A 64 -16.93 8.71 -6.51
N GLU A 65 -17.15 7.44 -6.83
CA GLU A 65 -18.48 6.84 -6.74
C GLU A 65 -18.95 6.64 -5.29
N ARG A 66 -18.03 6.62 -4.32
CA ARG A 66 -18.33 6.45 -2.90
C ARG A 66 -17.25 7.07 -2.00
N ASP A 67 -17.62 7.36 -0.75
CA ASP A 67 -16.69 7.50 0.36
C ASP A 67 -15.86 6.22 0.59
N ALA A 68 -14.68 6.39 1.20
CA ALA A 68 -13.84 5.29 1.63
C ALA A 68 -14.53 4.35 2.63
N TYR A 69 -14.20 3.06 2.55
CA TYR A 69 -14.79 2.06 3.41
C TYR A 69 -14.31 2.21 4.85
N LYS A 70 -15.18 1.87 5.80
CA LYS A 70 -14.83 1.80 7.21
C LYS A 70 -14.76 0.35 7.65
N VAL A 71 -13.63 -0.05 8.21
CA VAL A 71 -13.42 -1.40 8.76
C VAL A 71 -12.84 -1.33 10.15
N VAL A 72 -12.88 -2.43 10.88
CA VAL A 72 -12.25 -2.53 12.22
C VAL A 72 -11.09 -3.52 12.15
N SER A 73 -9.94 -3.12 12.69
CA SER A 73 -8.76 -3.99 12.79
C SER A 73 -8.92 -5.12 13.82
N ASN A 74 -7.90 -5.97 13.93
CA ASN A 74 -7.87 -7.09 14.87
C ASN A 74 -8.20 -6.70 16.33
N ILE A 75 -8.86 -7.61 17.06
CA ILE A 75 -9.29 -7.42 18.46
C ILE A 75 -8.14 -7.14 19.45
N ALA A 76 -6.92 -7.58 19.15
CA ALA A 76 -5.74 -7.29 20.00
C ALA A 76 -5.36 -5.80 19.99
N ALA A 77 -5.73 -5.07 18.93
CA ALA A 77 -5.57 -3.63 18.82
C ALA A 77 -6.72 -3.10 17.95
N PRO A 78 -7.92 -2.94 18.51
CA PRO A 78 -9.09 -2.55 17.75
C PRO A 78 -9.04 -1.06 17.42
N ALA A 79 -9.17 -0.73 16.14
CA ALA A 79 -9.28 0.62 15.64
C ALA A 79 -10.21 0.64 14.43
N GLU A 80 -11.04 1.68 14.31
CA GLU A 80 -11.77 1.96 13.08
C GLU A 80 -10.79 2.56 12.06
N LEU A 81 -10.75 1.97 10.87
CA LEU A 81 -9.88 2.35 9.77
C LEU A 81 -10.72 2.78 8.57
N THR A 82 -10.35 3.91 7.99
CA THR A 82 -10.80 4.34 6.67
C THR A 82 -9.89 3.70 5.62
N VAL A 83 -10.46 2.91 4.71
CA VAL A 83 -9.76 2.18 3.65
C VAL A 83 -10.18 2.75 2.29
N PRO A 84 -9.38 3.65 1.70
CA PRO A 84 -9.65 4.16 0.36
C PRO A 84 -9.24 3.09 -0.67
N VAL A 85 -10.14 2.75 -1.59
CA VAL A 85 -9.91 1.66 -2.56
C VAL A 85 -10.35 2.09 -3.95
N VAL A 86 -9.53 1.75 -4.95
CA VAL A 86 -9.92 1.81 -6.36
C VAL A 86 -9.87 0.41 -6.94
N VAL A 87 -10.95 0.00 -7.60
CA VAL A 87 -11.03 -1.28 -8.32
C VAL A 87 -11.16 -0.99 -9.80
N THR A 88 -10.30 -1.58 -10.63
CA THR A 88 -10.47 -1.57 -12.08
C THR A 88 -10.86 -2.95 -12.58
N MET A 89 -11.68 -3.01 -13.62
CA MET A 89 -12.19 -4.26 -14.18
C MET A 89 -12.73 -4.03 -15.60
N ASP A 90 -12.97 -5.12 -16.32
CA ASP A 90 -13.57 -5.10 -17.66
C ASP A 90 -14.96 -5.73 -17.61
N LEU A 91 -15.96 -5.05 -18.20
CA LEU A 91 -17.26 -5.66 -18.49
C LEU A 91 -17.14 -6.55 -19.73
N THR A 92 -17.86 -7.67 -19.75
CA THR A 92 -17.93 -8.56 -20.93
C THR A 92 -18.26 -7.79 -22.22
N THR A 93 -17.60 -8.18 -23.30
CA THR A 93 -17.89 -7.69 -24.67
C THR A 93 -18.56 -8.76 -25.53
N ASP A 94 -18.78 -9.95 -24.98
CA ASP A 94 -19.58 -10.99 -25.61
C ASP A 94 -21.05 -10.57 -25.62
N CYS A 95 -21.69 -10.58 -26.80
CA CYS A 95 -23.03 -10.05 -26.94
C CYS A 95 -24.09 -10.86 -26.17
N ASP A 96 -23.94 -12.19 -26.11
CA ASP A 96 -24.90 -13.04 -25.40
C ASP A 96 -24.82 -12.79 -23.89
N MET A 97 -23.61 -12.72 -23.34
CA MET A 97 -23.39 -12.37 -21.94
C MET A 97 -23.80 -10.93 -21.62
N LEU A 98 -23.51 -9.97 -22.50
CA LEU A 98 -23.90 -8.58 -22.29
C LEU A 98 -25.42 -8.40 -22.33
N SER A 99 -26.09 -9.11 -23.24
CA SER A 99 -27.55 -9.13 -23.34
C SER A 99 -28.19 -9.71 -22.08
N GLU A 100 -27.62 -10.81 -21.56
CA GLU A 100 -28.06 -11.35 -20.29
C GLU A 100 -27.82 -10.38 -19.13
N PHE A 101 -26.64 -9.79 -19.05
CA PHE A 101 -26.31 -8.80 -18.03
C PHE A 101 -27.30 -7.62 -18.05
N HIS A 102 -27.62 -7.12 -19.24
CA HIS A 102 -28.61 -6.06 -19.42
C HIS A 102 -29.98 -6.49 -18.87
N ARG A 103 -30.45 -7.68 -19.26
CA ARG A 103 -31.77 -8.19 -18.83
C ARG A 103 -31.84 -8.38 -17.32
N GLU A 104 -30.85 -9.03 -16.71
CA GLU A 104 -30.88 -9.43 -15.30
C GLU A 104 -30.54 -8.27 -14.34
N PHE A 105 -29.63 -7.38 -14.75
CA PHE A 105 -29.10 -6.32 -13.88
C PHE A 105 -29.29 -4.92 -14.46
N GLY A 106 -29.00 -4.73 -15.75
CA GLY A 106 -29.12 -3.43 -16.41
C GLY A 106 -30.50 -2.80 -16.24
N THR A 107 -31.56 -3.53 -16.59
CA THR A 107 -32.96 -3.05 -16.50
C THR A 107 -33.39 -2.74 -15.06
N LYS A 108 -32.95 -3.54 -14.09
CA LYS A 108 -33.31 -3.38 -12.67
C LYS A 108 -32.81 -2.06 -12.08
N TYR A 109 -31.61 -1.63 -12.45
CA TYR A 109 -30.98 -0.43 -11.90
C TYR A 109 -31.04 0.78 -12.84
N ASN A 110 -31.58 0.62 -14.06
CA ASN A 110 -31.31 1.53 -15.18
C ASN A 110 -29.79 1.72 -15.39
N GLY A 111 -29.05 0.61 -15.28
CA GLY A 111 -27.61 0.56 -15.21
C GLY A 111 -26.94 0.51 -16.57
N TRP A 112 -26.92 1.64 -17.27
CA TRP A 112 -26.22 1.85 -18.53
C TRP A 112 -25.62 3.26 -18.58
N LEU A 113 -24.71 3.54 -19.51
CA LEU A 113 -24.11 4.86 -19.69
C LEU A 113 -25.12 5.86 -20.28
N ASN A 114 -24.89 7.14 -19.99
CA ASN A 114 -25.59 8.23 -20.68
C ASN A 114 -25.18 8.28 -22.17
N GLU A 115 -25.94 9.01 -23.00
CA GLU A 115 -25.65 9.12 -24.44
C GLU A 115 -24.26 9.70 -24.73
N ASP A 116 -23.76 10.58 -23.88
CA ASP A 116 -22.43 11.18 -23.95
C ASP A 116 -21.30 10.23 -23.47
N GLY A 117 -21.65 9.03 -22.99
CA GLY A 117 -20.72 8.05 -22.46
C GLY A 117 -20.35 8.21 -20.99
N THR A 118 -20.92 9.19 -20.29
CA THR A 118 -20.70 9.35 -18.85
C THR A 118 -21.48 8.32 -18.04
N SER A 119 -21.01 8.05 -16.82
CA SER A 119 -21.70 7.17 -15.88
C SER A 119 -23.06 7.74 -15.52
N SER A 120 -24.14 6.98 -15.73
CA SER A 120 -25.45 7.33 -15.20
C SER A 120 -25.54 7.00 -13.71
N THR A 121 -26.51 7.59 -13.01
CA THR A 121 -26.81 7.23 -11.61
C THR A 121 -27.12 5.74 -11.46
N GLY A 122 -27.88 5.17 -12.41
CA GLY A 122 -28.23 3.75 -12.39
C GLY A 122 -27.01 2.85 -12.59
N TRP A 123 -26.05 3.28 -13.42
CA TRP A 123 -24.79 2.57 -13.62
C TRP A 123 -23.97 2.53 -12.33
N VAL A 124 -23.84 3.66 -11.64
CA VAL A 124 -23.16 3.75 -10.34
C VAL A 124 -23.84 2.87 -9.29
N GLN A 125 -25.18 2.86 -9.25
CA GLN A 125 -25.95 1.98 -8.34
C GLN A 125 -25.73 0.50 -8.63
N LEU A 126 -25.69 0.12 -9.92
CA LEU A 126 -25.39 -1.24 -10.34
C LEU A 126 -23.99 -1.64 -9.88
N LEU A 127 -22.96 -0.81 -10.16
CA LEU A 127 -21.59 -1.09 -9.72
C LEU A 127 -21.48 -1.13 -8.19
N THR A 128 -22.22 -0.29 -7.46
CA THR A 128 -22.30 -0.37 -5.99
C THR A 128 -22.77 -1.76 -5.54
N TYR A 129 -23.78 -2.33 -6.22
CA TYR A 129 -24.32 -3.63 -5.87
C TYR A 129 -23.36 -4.79 -6.21
N VAL A 130 -22.78 -4.79 -7.42
CA VAL A 130 -21.96 -5.91 -7.90
C VAL A 130 -20.49 -5.83 -7.49
N ILE A 131 -19.97 -4.65 -7.17
CA ILE A 131 -18.58 -4.41 -6.74
C ILE A 131 -18.55 -3.84 -5.34
N GLY A 132 -19.25 -2.74 -5.10
CA GLY A 132 -19.10 -1.96 -3.87
C GLY A 132 -19.47 -2.73 -2.60
N GLN A 133 -20.58 -3.47 -2.62
CA GLN A 133 -21.01 -4.29 -1.48
C GLN A 133 -20.11 -5.53 -1.28
N PRO A 134 -19.75 -6.31 -2.33
CA PRO A 134 -18.74 -7.36 -2.22
C PRO A 134 -17.41 -6.88 -1.65
N LEU A 135 -16.94 -5.70 -2.08
CA LEU A 135 -15.70 -5.13 -1.59
C LEU A 135 -15.74 -4.91 -0.07
N GLU A 136 -16.81 -4.31 0.47
CA GLU A 136 -17.01 -4.16 1.92
C GLU A 136 -16.93 -5.49 2.67
N GLN A 137 -17.59 -6.52 2.13
CA GLN A 137 -17.62 -7.87 2.70
C GLN A 137 -16.25 -8.56 2.69
N THR A 138 -15.39 -8.24 1.73
CA THR A 138 -14.02 -8.75 1.67
C THR A 138 -13.06 -7.97 2.57
N LEU A 139 -13.19 -6.65 2.64
CA LEU A 139 -12.27 -5.78 3.38
C LEU A 139 -12.29 -6.04 4.89
N LEU A 140 -13.48 -6.21 5.48
CA LEU A 140 -13.63 -6.40 6.92
C LEU A 140 -12.89 -7.64 7.47
N PRO A 141 -13.11 -8.87 6.98
CA PRO A 141 -12.42 -10.04 7.50
C PRO A 141 -10.92 -10.02 7.21
N ILE A 142 -10.47 -9.36 6.12
CA ILE A 142 -9.04 -9.19 5.84
C ILE A 142 -8.41 -8.24 6.86
N ALA A 143 -9.05 -7.10 7.15
CA ALA A 143 -8.57 -6.14 8.15
C ALA A 143 -8.48 -6.73 9.56
N GLN A 144 -9.39 -7.63 9.92
CA GLN A 144 -9.38 -8.30 11.22
C GLN A 144 -8.22 -9.28 11.42
N LYS A 145 -7.48 -9.66 10.36
CA LYS A 145 -6.28 -10.52 10.47
C LYS A 145 -5.08 -9.78 11.08
N TYR A 146 -5.04 -8.45 10.98
CA TYR A 146 -3.88 -7.65 11.35
C TYR A 146 -4.25 -6.57 12.36
N THR A 147 -3.30 -6.20 13.22
CA THR A 147 -3.46 -4.98 14.00
C THR A 147 -3.40 -3.76 13.09
N TRP A 148 -4.00 -2.65 13.50
CA TRP A 148 -3.95 -1.44 12.68
C TRP A 148 -2.51 -0.92 12.49
N GLN A 149 -1.63 -1.08 13.48
CA GLN A 149 -0.22 -0.70 13.36
C GLN A 149 0.51 -1.53 12.30
N GLN A 150 0.20 -2.82 12.20
CA GLN A 150 0.75 -3.72 11.18
C GLN A 150 0.36 -3.25 9.77
N ILE A 151 -0.92 -2.98 9.55
CA ILE A 151 -1.43 -2.45 8.27
C ILE A 151 -0.75 -1.12 7.93
N TRP A 152 -0.55 -0.25 8.92
CA TRP A 152 0.01 1.09 8.71
C TRP A 152 1.52 1.12 8.45
N ASN A 153 2.28 0.28 9.16
CA ASN A 153 3.75 0.36 9.21
C ASN A 153 4.44 -0.64 8.28
N ASP A 154 3.81 -1.78 8.00
CA ASP A 154 4.44 -2.87 7.25
C ASP A 154 3.96 -2.89 5.79
N GLU A 155 4.89 -2.72 4.86
CA GLU A 155 4.60 -2.76 3.43
C GLU A 155 4.21 -4.16 2.94
N ALA A 156 4.82 -5.22 3.46
CA ALA A 156 4.50 -6.59 3.08
C ALA A 156 3.06 -6.93 3.47
N ILE A 157 2.60 -6.47 4.64
CA ILE A 157 1.22 -6.64 5.10
C ILE A 157 0.25 -5.87 4.20
N ARG A 158 0.60 -4.64 3.76
CA ARG A 158 -0.26 -3.90 2.82
C ARG A 158 -0.37 -4.59 1.46
N VAL A 159 0.74 -5.13 0.96
CA VAL A 159 0.74 -5.91 -0.29
C VAL A 159 -0.12 -7.16 -0.12
N GLU A 160 0.04 -7.91 0.97
CA GLU A 160 -0.77 -9.10 1.27
C GLU A 160 -2.26 -8.76 1.41
N PHE A 161 -2.58 -7.64 2.07
CA PHE A 161 -3.94 -7.12 2.19
C PHE A 161 -4.55 -6.88 0.80
N GLN A 162 -3.86 -6.13 -0.06
CA GLN A 162 -4.32 -5.85 -1.42
C GLN A 162 -4.50 -7.12 -2.24
N GLN A 163 -3.54 -8.05 -2.18
CA GLN A 163 -3.63 -9.34 -2.87
C GLN A 163 -4.79 -10.20 -2.35
N SER A 164 -5.04 -10.18 -1.05
CA SER A 164 -6.18 -10.89 -0.44
C SER A 164 -7.52 -10.36 -0.92
N VAL A 165 -7.64 -9.04 -1.09
CA VAL A 165 -8.85 -8.42 -1.67
C VAL A 165 -8.98 -8.80 -3.13
N LEU A 166 -7.91 -8.67 -3.92
CA LEU A 166 -7.89 -9.02 -5.33
C LEU A 166 -8.28 -10.49 -5.60
N GLN A 167 -7.87 -11.42 -4.73
CA GLN A 167 -8.22 -12.83 -4.88
C GLN A 167 -9.68 -13.15 -4.53
N GLN A 168 -10.28 -12.41 -3.59
CA GLN A 168 -11.62 -12.70 -3.08
C GLN A 168 -12.72 -11.91 -3.80
N LEU A 169 -12.42 -10.69 -4.25
CA LEU A 169 -13.41 -9.80 -4.85
C LEU A 169 -14.07 -10.37 -6.12
N PRO A 170 -13.35 -11.01 -7.06
CA PRO A 170 -13.98 -11.54 -8.27
C PRO A 170 -15.07 -12.57 -7.96
N GLU A 171 -14.80 -13.51 -7.05
CA GLU A 171 -15.78 -14.51 -6.64
C GLU A 171 -16.94 -13.87 -5.87
N ALA A 172 -16.66 -12.89 -5.00
CA ALA A 172 -17.70 -12.16 -4.29
C ALA A 172 -18.61 -11.36 -5.24
N SER A 173 -18.06 -10.79 -6.32
CA SER A 173 -18.82 -10.12 -7.38
C SER A 173 -19.63 -11.10 -8.22
N LYS A 174 -19.06 -12.25 -8.57
CA LYS A 174 -19.72 -13.35 -9.27
C LYS A 174 -20.93 -13.88 -8.51
N MET A 175 -20.85 -13.97 -7.17
CA MET A 175 -21.99 -14.35 -6.33
C MET A 175 -23.14 -13.32 -6.39
N ARG A 176 -22.87 -12.04 -6.68
CA ARG A 176 -23.92 -11.02 -6.91
C ARG A 176 -24.57 -11.11 -8.27
N THR A 177 -23.95 -11.84 -9.18
CA THR A 177 -24.35 -11.95 -10.58
C THR A 177 -24.79 -13.37 -10.94
N ASN A 178 -25.46 -14.04 -10.00
CA ASN A 178 -25.99 -15.40 -10.15
C ASN A 178 -24.92 -16.44 -10.56
N GLY A 179 -23.68 -16.26 -10.14
CA GLY A 179 -22.59 -17.16 -10.48
C GLY A 179 -21.95 -16.91 -11.86
N LYS A 180 -22.31 -15.82 -12.55
CA LYS A 180 -21.80 -15.50 -13.90
C LYS A 180 -20.71 -14.43 -13.86
N GLU A 181 -19.70 -14.61 -14.70
CA GLU A 181 -18.53 -13.72 -14.74
C GLU A 181 -18.72 -12.60 -15.77
N PHE A 182 -19.61 -11.65 -15.48
CA PHE A 182 -19.78 -10.47 -16.35
C PHE A 182 -18.62 -9.48 -16.25
N PHE A 183 -17.89 -9.49 -15.13
CA PHE A 183 -16.72 -8.65 -14.89
C PHE A 183 -15.47 -9.50 -14.80
N THR A 184 -14.39 -9.05 -15.44
CA THR A 184 -13.10 -9.77 -15.50
C THR A 184 -11.93 -8.79 -15.33
N ASN A 185 -10.70 -9.29 -15.35
CA ASN A 185 -9.47 -8.49 -15.30
C ASN A 185 -9.41 -7.50 -14.13
N PHE A 186 -9.87 -7.95 -12.95
CA PHE A 186 -9.85 -7.16 -11.74
C PHE A 186 -8.42 -6.72 -11.41
N GLN A 187 -8.26 -5.45 -11.03
CA GLN A 187 -7.09 -4.92 -10.35
C GLN A 187 -7.58 -4.09 -9.19
N VAL A 188 -6.96 -4.28 -8.02
CA VAL A 188 -7.34 -3.58 -6.80
C VAL A 188 -6.15 -2.75 -6.34
N THR A 189 -6.38 -1.47 -6.10
CA THR A 189 -5.44 -0.57 -5.45
C THR A 189 -6.02 -0.17 -4.10
N VAL A 190 -5.36 -0.59 -3.02
CA VAL A 190 -5.74 -0.18 -1.66
C VAL A 190 -4.78 0.93 -1.24
N LEU A 191 -5.31 2.14 -1.07
CA LEU A 191 -4.53 3.25 -0.52
C LEU A 191 -4.30 3.02 0.97
N LYS A 192 -3.32 3.71 1.54
CA LYS A 192 -2.90 3.52 2.93
C LYS A 192 -4.10 3.67 3.90
N PRO A 193 -4.53 2.61 4.60
CA PRO A 193 -5.71 2.68 5.47
C PRO A 193 -5.46 3.51 6.72
N GLU A 194 -6.24 4.55 6.98
CA GLU A 194 -5.98 5.48 8.07
C GLU A 194 -6.89 5.25 9.29
N PRO A 195 -6.38 5.32 10.54
CA PRO A 195 -7.24 5.36 11.71
C PRO A 195 -8.19 6.55 11.67
N VAL A 196 -9.45 6.31 12.00
CA VAL A 196 -10.47 7.37 12.14
C VAL A 196 -10.18 8.23 13.37
N ASP A 197 -9.64 7.64 14.43
CA ASP A 197 -9.20 8.37 15.62
C ASP A 197 -7.85 9.06 15.38
N GLU A 198 -7.87 10.41 15.39
CA GLU A 198 -6.67 11.24 15.25
C GLU A 198 -5.65 11.04 16.39
N GLY A 199 -6.11 10.66 17.58
CA GLY A 199 -5.24 10.36 18.73
C GLY A 199 -4.35 9.14 18.46
N LEU A 200 -4.87 8.13 17.75
CA LEU A 200 -4.08 6.96 17.34
C LEU A 200 -3.02 7.33 16.30
N LYS A 201 -3.37 8.19 15.34
CA LYS A 201 -2.40 8.71 14.34
C LYS A 201 -1.23 9.42 15.02
N LEU A 202 -1.53 10.32 15.96
CA LEU A 202 -0.51 11.06 16.72
C LEU A 202 0.35 10.13 17.59
N ALA A 203 -0.27 9.14 18.25
CA ALA A 203 0.44 8.16 19.06
C ALA A 203 1.49 7.37 18.24
N ILE A 204 1.17 6.94 17.01
CA ILE A 204 2.16 6.28 16.14
C ILE A 204 3.31 7.20 15.77
N VAL A 205 3.00 8.43 15.36
CA VAL A 205 4.06 9.37 14.94
C VAL A 205 5.03 9.61 16.10
N ASN A 206 4.49 9.70 17.32
CA ASN A 206 5.29 9.84 18.54
C ASN A 206 6.05 8.56 18.88
N GLU A 207 5.43 7.38 18.76
CA GLU A 207 6.09 6.09 19.00
C GLU A 207 7.23 5.86 18.01
N GLN A 208 7.03 6.12 16.72
CA GLN A 208 8.08 5.98 15.71
C GLN A 208 9.25 6.95 15.96
N LYS A 209 8.95 8.20 16.35
CA LYS A 209 9.98 9.13 16.80
C LYS A 209 10.73 8.57 18.01
N GLY A 210 10.01 8.05 19.01
CA GLY A 210 10.60 7.46 20.21
C GLY A 210 11.48 6.24 19.92
N VAL A 211 11.06 5.35 19.01
CA VAL A 211 11.83 4.18 18.57
C VAL A 211 13.07 4.63 17.79
N ALA A 212 12.94 5.61 16.89
CA ALA A 212 14.08 6.17 16.18
C ALA A 212 15.10 6.82 17.14
N GLU A 213 14.62 7.58 18.12
CA GLU A 213 15.45 8.17 19.18
C GLU A 213 16.10 7.12 20.07
N ALA A 214 15.37 6.06 20.44
CA ALA A 214 15.88 4.95 21.25
C ALA A 214 16.95 4.16 20.48
N ASN A 215 16.73 3.90 19.19
CA ASN A 215 17.71 3.25 18.32
C ASN A 215 18.95 4.13 18.13
N ALA A 216 18.78 5.45 17.97
CA ALA A 216 19.89 6.40 17.91
C ALA A 216 20.69 6.43 19.22
N LYS A 217 20.01 6.44 20.38
CA LYS A 217 20.66 6.35 21.69
C LYS A 217 21.40 5.03 21.89
N LYS A 218 20.80 3.92 21.46
CA LYS A 218 21.44 2.59 21.52
C LYS A 218 22.69 2.54 20.64
N ALA A 219 22.60 3.02 19.39
CA ALA A 219 23.75 3.10 18.49
C ALA A 219 24.86 4.00 19.04
N ALA A 220 24.51 5.13 19.66
CA ALA A 220 25.48 6.00 20.33
C ALA A 220 26.13 5.34 21.56
N ALA A 221 25.36 4.59 22.34
CA ALA A 221 25.87 3.83 23.48
C ALA A 221 26.81 2.70 23.02
N ASP A 222 26.42 1.94 22.00
CA ASP A 222 27.23 0.86 21.41
C ASP A 222 28.53 1.42 20.82
N ALA A 223 28.47 2.57 20.14
CA ALA A 223 29.66 3.26 19.63
C ALA A 223 30.59 3.74 20.77
N SER A 224 30.03 4.23 21.88
CA SER A 224 30.81 4.64 23.06
C SER A 224 31.50 3.45 23.73
N VAL A 225 30.80 2.32 23.86
CA VAL A 225 31.38 1.07 24.40
C VAL A 225 32.52 0.57 23.50
N PHE A 226 32.32 0.60 22.17
CA PHE A 226 33.37 0.22 21.23
C PHE A 226 34.59 1.14 21.30
N ALA A 227 34.37 2.46 21.38
CA ALA A 227 35.46 3.43 21.52
C ALA A 227 36.25 3.22 22.82
N ALA A 228 35.56 3.00 23.95
CA ALA A 228 36.20 2.71 25.23
C ALA A 228 36.99 1.39 25.21
N GLN A 229 36.46 0.35 24.57
CA GLN A 229 37.18 -0.92 24.38
C GLN A 229 38.44 -0.72 23.52
N ALA A 230 38.34 0.03 22.42
CA ALA A 230 39.47 0.35 21.55
C ALA A 230 40.57 1.13 22.28
N GLU A 231 40.21 2.15 23.09
CA GLU A 231 41.18 2.86 23.93
C GLU A 231 41.85 1.92 24.95
N THR A 232 41.08 1.02 25.55
CA THR A 232 41.61 0.07 26.54
C THR A 232 42.59 -0.91 25.89
N GLU A 233 42.29 -1.40 24.68
CA GLU A 233 43.19 -2.26 23.92
C GLU A 233 44.45 -1.53 23.47
N GLN A 234 44.33 -0.28 23.01
CA GLN A 234 45.47 0.56 22.66
C GLN A 234 46.38 0.80 23.86
N ALA A 235 45.82 1.20 25.00
CA ALA A 235 46.57 1.40 26.24
C ALA A 235 47.27 0.11 26.70
N ARG A 236 46.61 -1.05 26.56
CA ARG A 236 47.20 -2.35 26.87
C ARG A 236 48.33 -2.71 25.91
N ALA A 237 48.16 -2.45 24.61
CA ALA A 237 49.20 -2.68 23.61
C ALA A 237 50.43 -1.80 23.83
N GLU A 238 50.22 -0.52 24.19
CA GLU A 238 51.32 0.39 24.56
C GLU A 238 52.03 -0.05 25.84
N ALA A 239 51.28 -0.48 26.87
CA ALA A 239 51.87 -1.01 28.09
C ALA A 239 52.72 -2.26 27.82
N LEU A 240 52.25 -3.18 26.96
CA LEU A 240 53.02 -4.35 26.54
C LEU A 240 54.27 -3.99 25.75
N LYS A 241 54.20 -2.99 24.85
CA LYS A 241 55.37 -2.48 24.13
C LYS A 241 56.41 -1.92 25.09
N LYS A 242 56.01 -1.07 26.04
CA LYS A 242 56.92 -0.53 27.07
C LYS A 242 57.52 -1.62 27.93
N GLN A 243 56.73 -2.63 28.30
CA GLN A 243 57.23 -3.76 29.09
C GLN A 243 58.27 -4.60 28.32
N ALA A 244 58.05 -4.82 27.02
CA ALA A 244 59.00 -5.51 26.14
C ALA A 244 60.27 -4.69 25.90
N GLU A 245 60.16 -3.37 25.83
CA GLU A 245 61.31 -2.47 25.71
C GLU A 245 62.18 -2.52 26.98
N ILE A 246 61.56 -2.43 28.16
CA ILE A 246 62.25 -2.51 29.46
C ILE A 246 62.94 -3.88 29.65
N SER A 247 62.30 -4.98 29.25
CA SER A 247 62.88 -6.33 29.40
C SER A 247 64.06 -6.61 28.46
N GLY A 248 64.26 -5.79 27.42
CA GLY A 248 65.44 -5.83 26.57
C GLY A 248 66.72 -5.33 27.25
N TYR A 249 66.60 -4.69 28.42
CA TYR A 249 67.72 -4.21 29.22
C TYR A 249 68.04 -5.17 30.37
N PRO A 250 69.33 -5.29 30.79
CA PRO A 250 69.75 -6.23 31.84
C PRO A 250 69.11 -5.95 33.21
N THR A 251 68.82 -4.67 33.50
CA THR A 251 68.14 -4.21 34.71
C THR A 251 67.29 -2.99 34.40
N VAL A 252 66.34 -2.67 35.29
CA VAL A 252 65.52 -1.46 35.20
C VAL A 252 66.40 -0.20 35.32
N GLU A 253 67.45 -0.21 36.14
CA GLU A 253 68.42 0.90 36.18
C GLU A 253 69.11 1.11 34.83
N ALA A 254 69.49 0.05 34.10
CA ALA A 254 70.17 0.19 32.81
C ALA A 254 69.27 0.84 31.73
N TYR A 255 67.96 0.57 31.76
CA TYR A 255 66.98 1.25 30.90
C TYR A 255 66.84 2.75 31.26
N LEU A 256 66.78 3.07 32.56
CA LEU A 256 66.69 4.46 33.03
C LEU A 256 67.97 5.24 32.72
N GLU A 257 69.14 4.62 32.85
CA GLU A 257 70.42 5.23 32.45
C GLU A 257 70.46 5.53 30.94
N ALA A 258 69.98 4.60 30.09
CA ALA A 258 69.89 4.81 28.66
C ALA A 258 68.94 5.96 28.29
N GLN A 259 67.75 6.04 28.91
CA GLN A 259 66.83 7.17 28.72
C GLN A 259 67.45 8.50 29.16
N MET A 260 68.18 8.53 30.28
CA MET A 260 68.84 9.76 30.75
C MET A 260 69.91 10.23 29.76
N ILE A 261 70.71 9.31 29.20
CA ILE A 261 71.72 9.63 28.18
C ILE A 261 71.05 10.19 26.92
N GLU A 262 69.95 9.59 26.46
CA GLU A 262 69.21 10.00 25.26
C GLU A 262 68.53 11.38 25.44
N ALA A 263 68.06 11.68 26.66
CA ALA A 263 67.55 12.99 27.05
C ALA A 263 68.66 14.05 27.28
N GLY A 264 69.93 13.71 27.05
CA GLY A 264 71.08 14.63 27.22
C GLY A 264 71.47 14.88 28.69
N LEU A 265 70.95 14.08 29.62
CA LEU A 265 71.30 14.11 31.05
C LEU A 265 72.45 13.13 31.31
N ASN A 266 73.31 13.46 32.29
CA ASN A 266 74.40 12.57 32.68
C ASN A 266 73.92 11.61 33.81
N PRO A 267 73.78 10.30 33.54
CA PRO A 267 73.28 9.33 34.52
C PRO A 267 74.20 9.16 35.75
N ARG A 268 75.46 9.63 35.69
CA ARG A 268 76.44 9.57 36.78
C ARG A 268 76.78 10.95 37.35
N GLN A 269 75.82 11.86 37.47
CA GLN A 269 76.04 13.09 38.23
C GLN A 269 76.34 12.74 39.70
N PRO A 270 77.52 13.09 40.24
CA PRO A 270 77.79 12.89 41.66
C PRO A 270 76.90 13.83 42.48
N THR A 271 76.04 13.25 43.32
CA THR A 271 75.31 14.01 44.35
C THR A 271 76.30 14.38 45.45
N TYR A 272 76.71 15.65 45.48
CA TYR A 272 77.46 16.18 46.61
C TYR A 272 76.56 16.24 47.84
N VAL A 273 76.71 15.28 48.74
CA VAL A 273 76.13 15.37 50.08
C VAL A 273 77.00 16.36 50.85
N VAL A 274 76.51 17.58 51.04
CA VAL A 274 77.19 18.57 51.87
C VAL A 274 77.11 18.07 53.33
N PRO A 275 78.23 17.79 54.01
CA PRO A 275 78.16 17.41 55.42
C PRO A 275 77.68 18.61 56.23
N GLN A 276 76.52 18.48 56.87
CA GLN A 276 76.09 19.38 57.94
C GLN A 276 77.08 19.21 59.09
N GLN A 277 78.03 20.14 59.24
CA GLN A 277 78.87 20.22 60.43
C GLN A 277 78.05 20.79 61.61
N LYS A 278 78.31 20.21 62.78
CA LYS A 278 77.72 20.49 64.10
C LYS A 278 77.63 21.97 64.46
#